data_AF-A0A413HYK6-F1
#
_entry.id   AF-A0A413HYK6-F1
#
_cell.length_a   1.000
_cell.length_b   1.000
_cell.length_c   1.000
_cell.angle_alpha   90.00
_cell.angle_beta   90.00
_cell.angle_gamma   90.00
#
_symmetry.space_group_name_H-M   'P 1'
#
loop_
_entity.id
_entity.type
_entity.pdbx_description
1 polymer ?
#
loop_
_entity_poly.entity_id
_entity_poly.type
_entity_poly.pdbx_seq_one_letter_code
_entity_poly.pdbx_strand_id
1 'polypeptide(L)'
;MGVQLIFAVETNKKCNSDWIYIKDTVEHFYAYERTQLKLSVVYLDGKGNYSSKKKQKEIDSLISQYRTTSKTNQSKVICCFDCDDYDSKQEDLKFLEDAEKFCKDKGYEFVWFCKDVEQVYIGKRVADMQKKKEAANFKAKKRIEEVIPENLTAVKYRVNKSNIMKVLDQCPGVVRKMK
;
A
#
# COMPACT_ATOMS: atom_id res chain seq x y z
N MET A 1 -18.78 -4.69 -13.26
CA MET A 1 -17.56 -5.51 -13.28
C MET A 1 -16.92 -5.39 -11.90
N GLY A 2 -16.71 -6.48 -11.17
CA GLY A 2 -16.10 -6.40 -9.84
C GLY A 2 -14.60 -6.18 -9.91
N VAL A 3 -14.07 -5.33 -9.04
CA VAL A 3 -12.63 -5.07 -8.89
C VAL A 3 -12.17 -5.51 -7.51
N GLN A 4 -11.05 -6.22 -7.45
CA GLN A 4 -10.34 -6.48 -6.21
C GLN A 4 -8.99 -5.75 -6.24
N LEU A 5 -8.71 -4.96 -5.21
CA LEU A 5 -7.39 -4.40 -4.97
C LEU A 5 -6.72 -5.21 -3.86
N ILE A 6 -5.60 -5.84 -4.18
CA ILE A 6 -4.82 -6.67 -3.27
C ILE A 6 -3.57 -5.88 -2.87
N PHE A 7 -3.51 -5.43 -1.62
CA PHE A 7 -2.38 -4.70 -1.08
C PHE A 7 -1.39 -5.67 -0.41
N ALA A 8 -0.20 -5.81 -0.98
CA ALA A 8 0.91 -6.51 -0.35
C ALA A 8 1.71 -5.51 0.48
N VAL A 9 1.63 -5.60 1.80
CA VAL A 9 2.25 -4.65 2.74
C VAL A 9 3.38 -5.32 3.50
N GLU A 10 4.46 -4.58 3.79
CA GLU A 10 5.63 -5.11 4.46
C GLU A 10 5.33 -5.70 5.85
N THR A 11 4.48 -5.00 6.62
CA THR A 11 4.17 -5.36 8.00
C THR A 11 3.71 -6.81 8.19
N ASN A 12 3.89 -7.30 9.42
CA ASN A 12 3.34 -8.59 9.82
C ASN A 12 1.86 -8.44 10.23
N LYS A 13 1.12 -9.55 10.21
CA LYS A 13 -0.31 -9.57 10.56
C LYS A 13 -0.63 -9.10 12.00
N LYS A 14 0.34 -9.11 12.92
CA LYS A 14 0.15 -8.70 14.33
C LYS A 14 0.22 -7.17 14.50
N CYS A 15 1.07 -6.53 13.71
CA CYS A 15 1.32 -5.10 13.65
C CYS A 15 0.80 -4.59 12.29
N ASN A 16 -0.52 -4.51 12.14
CA ASN A 16 -1.21 -4.12 10.91
C ASN A 16 -1.25 -2.59 10.69
N SER A 17 -0.22 -1.86 11.12
CA SER A 17 -0.16 -0.40 11.11
C SER A 17 -0.25 0.16 9.70
N ASP A 18 0.54 -0.35 8.76
CA ASP A 18 0.60 0.17 7.38
C ASP A 18 -0.78 0.08 6.71
N TRP A 19 -1.45 -1.06 6.91
CA TRP A 19 -2.77 -1.28 6.36
C TRP A 19 -3.80 -0.28 6.89
N ILE A 20 -3.66 0.18 8.14
CA ILE A 20 -4.56 1.21 8.69
C ILE A 20 -4.43 2.51 7.89
N TYR A 21 -3.21 2.99 7.66
CA TYR A 21 -2.98 4.23 6.90
C TYR A 21 -3.42 4.09 5.44
N ILE A 22 -3.08 2.98 4.79
CA ILE A 22 -3.44 2.70 3.40
C ILE A 22 -4.96 2.62 3.25
N LYS A 23 -5.64 1.89 4.14
CA LYS A 23 -7.09 1.75 4.10
C LYS A 23 -7.78 3.09 4.34
N ASP A 24 -7.32 3.87 5.32
CA ASP A 24 -7.85 5.21 5.57
C ASP A 24 -7.64 6.13 4.35
N THR A 25 -6.54 5.99 3.62
CA THR A 25 -6.29 6.74 2.37
C THR A 25 -7.32 6.41 1.30
N VAL A 26 -7.59 5.12 1.06
CA VAL A 26 -8.61 4.69 0.10
C VAL A 26 -10.00 5.18 0.54
N GLU A 27 -10.36 5.00 1.81
CA GLU A 27 -11.67 5.38 2.36
C GLU A 27 -11.89 6.90 2.35
N HIS A 28 -10.85 7.69 2.64
CA HIS A 28 -10.94 9.15 2.70
C HIS A 28 -10.89 9.79 1.33
N PHE A 29 -9.91 9.47 0.48
CA PHE A 29 -9.67 10.18 -0.78
C PHE A 29 -10.41 9.61 -2.00
N TYR A 30 -10.95 8.38 -1.92
CA TYR A 30 -11.58 7.73 -3.07
C TYR A 30 -13.03 7.35 -2.80
N ALA A 31 -13.88 7.60 -3.80
CA ALA A 31 -15.22 7.06 -3.90
C ALA A 31 -15.18 5.73 -4.64
N TYR A 32 -15.93 4.75 -4.15
CA TYR A 32 -16.08 3.44 -4.79
C TYR A 32 -17.38 2.78 -4.34
N GLU A 33 -17.95 1.95 -5.20
CA GLU A 33 -19.10 1.13 -4.83
C GLU A 33 -18.66 -0.07 -3.98
N ARG A 34 -19.13 -0.13 -2.73
CA ARG A 34 -18.75 -1.20 -1.77
C ARG A 34 -19.08 -2.62 -2.25
N THR A 35 -20.10 -2.75 -3.10
CA THR A 35 -20.51 -4.02 -3.70
C THR A 35 -19.62 -4.42 -4.87
N GLN A 36 -18.95 -3.45 -5.51
CA GLN A 36 -18.12 -3.68 -6.69
C GLN A 36 -16.62 -3.67 -6.39
N LEU A 37 -16.18 -3.06 -5.28
CA LEU A 37 -14.76 -3.03 -4.89
C LEU A 37 -14.48 -3.89 -3.65
N LYS A 38 -13.59 -4.87 -3.81
CA LYS A 38 -13.05 -5.68 -2.70
C LYS A 38 -11.62 -5.25 -2.38
N LEU A 39 -11.39 -4.75 -1.17
CA LEU A 39 -10.05 -4.53 -0.64
C LEU A 39 -9.55 -5.79 0.05
N SER A 40 -8.38 -6.29 -0.35
CA SER A 40 -7.71 -7.44 0.27
C SER A 40 -6.29 -7.04 0.66
N VAL A 41 -5.76 -7.64 1.72
CA VAL A 41 -4.40 -7.37 2.20
C VAL A 41 -3.63 -8.67 2.36
N VAL A 42 -2.37 -8.67 1.93
CA VAL A 42 -1.38 -9.72 2.13
C VAL A 42 -0.22 -9.11 2.92
N TYR A 43 -0.01 -9.60 4.12
CA TYR A 43 1.10 -9.18 4.97
C TYR A 43 2.36 -9.93 4.53
N LEU A 44 3.44 -9.26 4.16
CA LEU A 44 4.66 -9.89 3.67
C LEU A 44 5.49 -10.51 4.80
N ASP A 45 5.26 -10.10 6.05
CA ASP A 45 6.04 -10.53 7.21
C ASP A 45 7.54 -10.18 7.05
N GLY A 46 7.83 -8.97 6.55
CA GLY A 46 9.17 -8.41 6.34
C GLY A 46 9.50 -8.13 4.87
N LYS A 47 10.29 -7.07 4.62
CA LYS A 47 10.57 -6.57 3.26
C LYS A 47 11.03 -7.63 2.26
N GLY A 48 11.93 -8.53 2.64
CA GLY A 48 12.49 -9.53 1.72
C GLY A 48 11.52 -10.62 1.22
N ASN A 49 10.29 -10.69 1.75
CA ASN A 49 9.36 -11.78 1.45
C ASN A 49 8.45 -11.53 0.24
N TYR A 50 8.51 -10.35 -0.41
CA TYR A 50 7.67 -10.02 -1.56
C TYR A 50 7.77 -11.03 -2.70
N SER A 51 8.96 -11.58 -2.95
CA SER A 51 9.24 -12.56 -4.01
C SER A 51 9.11 -14.01 -3.53
N SER A 52 8.76 -14.24 -2.26
CA SER A 52 8.68 -15.59 -1.72
C SER A 52 7.53 -16.38 -2.37
N LYS A 53 7.79 -17.67 -2.66
CA LYS A 53 6.78 -18.59 -3.23
C LYS A 53 5.51 -18.65 -2.39
N LYS A 54 5.63 -18.52 -1.06
CA LYS A 54 4.50 -18.54 -0.13
C LYS A 54 3.57 -17.34 -0.35
N LYS A 55 4.13 -16.12 -0.41
CA LYS A 55 3.34 -14.89 -0.59
C LYS A 55 2.75 -14.80 -1.99
N GLN A 56 3.48 -15.27 -3.01
CA GLN A 56 2.95 -15.36 -4.36
C GLN A 56 1.75 -16.31 -4.45
N LYS A 57 1.83 -17.51 -3.85
CA LYS A 57 0.67 -18.41 -3.77
C LYS A 57 -0.53 -17.80 -3.04
N GLU A 58 -0.30 -17.00 -2.01
CA GLU A 58 -1.36 -16.29 -1.27
C GLU A 58 -2.07 -15.26 -2.18
N ILE A 59 -1.29 -14.47 -2.92
CA ILE A 59 -1.82 -13.51 -3.91
C ILE A 59 -2.57 -14.24 -5.02
N ASP A 60 -1.98 -15.28 -5.64
CA ASP A 60 -2.58 -16.06 -6.71
C ASP A 60 -3.89 -16.73 -6.28
N SER A 61 -3.94 -17.20 -5.03
CA SER A 61 -5.16 -17.76 -4.43
C SER A 61 -6.27 -16.71 -4.31
N LEU A 62 -5.95 -15.50 -3.84
CA LEU A 62 -6.92 -14.40 -3.76
C LEU A 62 -7.46 -14.00 -5.14
N ILE A 63 -6.57 -13.89 -6.13
CA ILE A 63 -6.95 -13.58 -7.52
C ILE A 63 -7.89 -14.67 -8.06
N SER A 64 -7.50 -15.93 -7.89
CA SER A 64 -8.27 -17.08 -8.39
C SER A 64 -9.66 -17.14 -7.75
N GLN A 65 -9.74 -16.99 -6.42
CA GLN A 65 -11.00 -16.98 -5.68
C GLN A 65 -11.92 -15.82 -6.08
N TYR A 66 -11.37 -14.65 -6.40
CA TYR A 66 -12.20 -13.53 -6.83
C TYR A 66 -12.72 -13.71 -8.26
N ARG A 67 -11.90 -14.31 -9.13
CA ARG A 67 -12.27 -14.64 -10.52
C ARG A 67 -13.35 -15.72 -10.62
N THR A 68 -13.41 -16.69 -9.69
CA THR A 68 -14.49 -17.70 -9.70
C THR A 68 -15.87 -17.10 -9.45
N THR A 69 -15.94 -15.95 -8.77
CA THR A 69 -17.21 -15.25 -8.51
C THR A 69 -17.81 -14.67 -9.81
N SER A 70 -16.98 -14.25 -10.76
CA SER A 70 -17.40 -13.85 -12.11
C SER A 70 -16.18 -13.77 -13.04
N LYS A 71 -16.32 -14.28 -14.27
CA LYS A 71 -15.24 -14.21 -15.29
C LYS A 71 -14.84 -12.79 -15.68
N THR A 72 -15.71 -11.82 -15.44
CA THR A 72 -15.44 -10.40 -15.71
C THR A 72 -14.68 -9.72 -14.58
N ASN A 73 -14.60 -10.33 -13.38
CA ASN A 73 -13.90 -9.74 -12.26
C ASN A 73 -12.41 -9.58 -12.54
N GLN A 74 -11.87 -8.47 -12.08
CA GLN A 74 -10.45 -8.13 -12.23
C GLN A 74 -9.81 -7.96 -10.85
N SER A 75 -8.59 -8.43 -10.71
CA SER A 75 -7.78 -8.21 -9.51
C SER A 75 -6.54 -7.43 -9.88
N LYS A 76 -6.20 -6.41 -9.07
CA LYS A 76 -5.00 -5.61 -9.22
C LYS A 76 -4.18 -5.71 -7.94
N VAL A 77 -2.91 -6.05 -8.09
CA VAL A 77 -1.99 -6.21 -6.97
C VAL A 77 -1.18 -4.92 -6.84
N ILE A 78 -1.12 -4.39 -5.62
CA ILE A 78 -0.40 -3.17 -5.28
C ILE A 78 0.59 -3.54 -4.17
N CYS A 79 1.88 -3.48 -4.46
CA CYS A 79 2.93 -3.74 -3.50
C CYS A 79 3.35 -2.43 -2.85
N CYS A 80 3.34 -2.39 -1.52
CA CYS A 80 3.61 -1.21 -0.71
C CYS A 80 4.87 -1.44 0.13
N PHE A 81 5.89 -0.60 -0.08
CA PHE A 81 7.19 -0.75 0.55
C PHE A 81 7.64 0.54 1.24
N ASP A 82 8.26 0.38 2.41
CA ASP A 82 9.01 1.45 3.06
C ASP A 82 10.37 1.59 2.35
N CYS A 83 10.82 2.83 2.17
CA CYS A 83 12.12 3.10 1.54
C CYS A 83 13.28 3.05 2.55
N ASP A 84 13.00 2.92 3.84
CA ASP A 84 13.97 2.94 4.93
C ASP A 84 15.00 4.07 4.75
N ASP A 85 16.29 3.76 4.77
CA ASP A 85 17.37 4.72 4.60
C ASP A 85 18.00 4.64 3.19
N TYR A 86 17.18 4.47 2.13
CA TYR A 86 17.64 4.35 0.72
C TYR A 86 18.62 5.44 0.24
N ASP A 87 18.59 6.62 0.85
CA ASP A 87 19.45 7.77 0.54
C ASP A 87 20.84 7.67 1.17
N SER A 88 21.03 6.77 2.14
CA SER A 88 22.30 6.59 2.85
C SER A 88 22.75 5.13 2.95
N LYS A 89 21.87 4.15 2.72
CA LYS A 89 22.14 2.72 2.74
C LYS A 89 21.92 2.12 1.35
N GLN A 90 23.01 1.63 0.76
CA GLN A 90 22.99 1.01 -0.56
C GLN A 90 22.10 -0.24 -0.62
N GLU A 91 22.01 -0.99 0.49
CA GLU A 91 21.15 -2.18 0.58
C GLU A 91 19.67 -1.84 0.43
N ASP A 92 19.22 -0.75 1.03
CA ASP A 92 17.82 -0.29 0.94
C ASP A 92 17.51 0.25 -0.47
N LEU A 93 18.46 0.95 -1.09
CA LEU A 93 18.34 1.37 -2.49
C LEU A 93 18.21 0.16 -3.43
N LYS A 94 19.11 -0.81 -3.30
CA LYS A 94 19.10 -2.02 -4.12
C LYS A 94 17.81 -2.83 -3.93
N PHE A 95 17.32 -2.92 -2.69
CA PHE A 95 16.03 -3.54 -2.39
C PHE A 95 14.89 -2.89 -3.16
N LEU A 96 14.82 -1.55 -3.18
CA LEU A 96 13.78 -0.83 -3.91
C LEU A 96 13.86 -1.05 -5.42
N GLU A 97 15.07 -1.03 -5.99
CA GLU A 97 15.29 -1.33 -7.41
C GLU A 97 14.82 -2.75 -7.78
N ASP A 98 15.19 -3.74 -6.95
CA ASP A 98 14.80 -5.14 -7.14
C ASP A 98 13.27 -5.32 -6.97
N ALA A 99 12.66 -4.65 -5.99
CA ALA A 99 11.23 -4.70 -5.74
C ALA A 99 10.42 -4.01 -6.86
N GLU A 100 10.86 -2.85 -7.35
CA GLU A 100 10.24 -2.16 -8.48
C GLU A 100 10.32 -3.01 -9.75
N LYS A 101 11.49 -3.58 -10.04
CA LYS A 101 11.67 -4.51 -11.18
C LYS A 101 10.76 -5.73 -11.04
N PHE A 102 10.70 -6.34 -9.86
CA PHE A 102 9.80 -7.45 -9.60
C PHE A 102 8.33 -7.11 -9.85
N CYS A 103 7.87 -5.95 -9.38
CA CYS A 103 6.49 -5.51 -9.59
C CYS A 103 6.21 -5.32 -11.09
N LYS A 104 7.13 -4.70 -11.81
CA LYS A 104 7.05 -4.50 -13.26
C LYS A 104 6.95 -5.83 -14.01
N ASP A 105 7.82 -6.78 -13.69
CA ASP A 105 7.84 -8.11 -14.33
C ASP A 105 6.55 -8.89 -14.08
N LYS A 106 5.88 -8.65 -12.95
CA LYS A 106 4.59 -9.26 -12.57
C LYS A 106 3.36 -8.49 -13.05
N GLY A 107 3.52 -7.26 -13.55
CA GLY A 107 2.39 -6.36 -13.85
C GLY A 107 1.66 -5.85 -12.59
N TYR A 108 2.35 -5.87 -11.45
CA TYR A 108 1.89 -5.30 -10.19
C TYR A 108 2.19 -3.81 -10.12
N GLU A 109 1.40 -3.09 -9.33
CA GLU A 109 1.66 -1.68 -9.05
C GLU A 109 2.65 -1.53 -7.91
N PHE A 110 3.58 -0.59 -8.03
CA PHE A 110 4.62 -0.33 -7.04
C PHE A 110 4.33 0.98 -6.29
N VAL A 111 4.14 0.86 -4.98
CA VAL A 111 3.94 1.99 -4.06
C VAL A 111 5.11 2.06 -3.09
N TRP A 112 5.62 3.27 -2.88
CA TRP A 112 6.70 3.56 -1.96
C TRP A 112 6.28 4.58 -0.90
N PHE A 113 6.80 4.41 0.31
CA PHE A 113 6.73 5.38 1.40
C PHE A 113 8.15 5.84 1.74
N CYS A 114 8.46 7.12 1.50
CA CYS A 114 9.82 7.61 1.77
C CYS A 114 10.11 7.60 3.26
N LYS A 115 11.20 6.92 3.62
CA LYS A 115 11.51 6.45 4.98
C LYS A 115 10.55 5.35 5.39
N ASP A 116 9.45 5.68 6.05
CA ASP A 116 8.42 4.71 6.45
C ASP A 116 7.02 5.29 6.29
N VAL A 117 6.01 4.42 6.33
CA VAL A 117 4.60 4.82 6.25
C VAL A 117 4.24 5.86 7.32
N GLU A 118 4.71 5.72 8.56
CA GLU A 118 4.42 6.67 9.63
C GLU A 118 4.97 8.07 9.32
N GLN A 119 6.16 8.16 8.74
CA GLN A 119 6.79 9.42 8.40
C GLN A 119 6.05 10.12 7.25
N VAL A 120 5.45 9.37 6.32
CA VAL A 120 4.60 9.93 5.26
C VAL A 120 3.30 10.51 5.82
N TYR A 121 2.62 9.82 6.73
CA TYR A 121 1.29 10.24 7.23
C TYR A 121 1.33 11.13 8.47
N ILE A 122 2.32 10.95 9.35
CA ILE A 122 2.46 11.65 10.63
C ILE A 122 3.59 12.69 10.59
N GLY A 123 4.53 12.57 9.64
CA GLY A 123 5.67 13.49 9.51
C GLY A 123 6.86 13.16 10.42
N LYS A 124 6.84 12.02 11.11
CA LYS A 124 7.93 11.56 12.00
C LYS A 124 8.01 10.03 12.01
N ARG A 125 9.21 9.51 12.32
CA ARG A 125 9.41 8.09 12.62
C ARG A 125 8.72 7.72 13.93
N VAL A 126 8.22 6.49 13.98
CA VAL A 126 7.58 5.91 15.17
C VAL A 126 8.28 4.60 15.50
N ALA A 127 8.66 4.41 16.76
CA ALA A 127 9.27 3.16 17.20
C ALA A 127 8.30 1.99 17.04
N ASP A 128 8.82 0.81 16.69
CA ASP A 128 7.99 -0.38 16.36
C ASP A 128 6.94 -0.72 17.42
N MET A 129 7.29 -0.62 18.71
CA MET A 129 6.37 -0.89 19.82
C MET A 129 5.19 0.09 19.87
N GLN A 130 5.33 1.28 19.27
CA GLN A 130 4.33 2.34 19.24
C GLN A 130 3.55 2.39 17.92
N LYS A 131 4.04 1.81 16.82
CA LYS A 131 3.41 1.88 15.49
C LYS A 131 1.94 1.49 15.52
N LYS A 132 1.60 0.39 16.18
CA LYS A 132 0.20 -0.07 16.32
C LYS A 132 -0.68 0.93 17.07
N LYS A 133 -0.17 1.54 18.14
CA LYS A 133 -0.89 2.53 18.94
C LYS A 133 -1.08 3.83 18.15
N GLU A 134 -0.03 4.29 17.48
CA GLU A 134 -0.08 5.51 16.67
C GLU A 134 -1.03 5.35 15.47
N ALA A 135 -1.00 4.22 14.78
CA ALA A 135 -1.93 3.94 13.68
C ALA A 135 -3.40 3.91 14.16
N ALA A 136 -3.66 3.29 15.32
CA ALA A 136 -5.00 3.30 15.92
C ALA A 136 -5.44 4.73 16.31
N ASN A 137 -4.55 5.53 16.89
CA ASN A 137 -4.80 6.92 17.23
C ASN A 137 -5.05 7.78 15.98
N PHE A 138 -4.28 7.58 14.91
CA PHE A 138 -4.43 8.27 13.63
C PHE A 138 -5.85 8.07 13.07
N LYS A 139 -6.30 6.80 13.01
CA LYS A 139 -7.65 6.44 12.55
C LYS A 139 -8.74 7.00 13.47
N ALA A 140 -8.58 6.82 14.80
CA ALA A 140 -9.58 7.27 15.77
C ALA A 140 -9.79 8.79 15.74
N LYS A 141 -8.72 9.56 15.53
CA LYS A 141 -8.75 11.02 15.44
C LYS A 141 -9.00 11.55 14.02
N LYS A 142 -9.26 10.67 13.05
CA LYS A 142 -9.45 11.02 11.63
C LYS A 142 -8.33 11.91 11.06
N ARG A 143 -7.09 11.68 11.48
CA ARG A 143 -5.95 12.51 11.08
C ARG A 143 -5.65 12.45 9.57
N ILE A 144 -6.23 11.49 8.86
CA ILE A 144 -6.22 11.45 7.39
C ILE A 144 -6.78 12.73 6.76
N GLU A 145 -7.68 13.44 7.45
CA GLU A 145 -8.24 14.72 7.00
C GLU A 145 -7.20 15.86 6.98
N GLU A 146 -6.16 15.75 7.83
CA GLU A 146 -5.03 16.69 7.93
C GLU A 146 -3.94 16.38 6.88
N VAL A 147 -3.98 15.22 6.24
CA VAL A 147 -2.94 14.78 5.31
C VAL A 147 -3.08 15.53 3.99
N ILE A 148 -2.00 16.21 3.62
CA ILE A 148 -1.87 16.98 2.37
C ILE A 148 -1.79 15.99 1.18
N PRO A 149 -2.76 15.97 0.25
CA PRO A 149 -2.79 15.01 -0.86
C PRO A 149 -1.54 15.05 -1.75
N GLU A 150 -0.93 16.22 -1.90
CA GLU A 150 0.31 16.44 -2.66
C GLU A 150 1.52 15.74 -2.01
N ASN A 151 1.38 15.27 -0.77
CA ASN A 151 2.36 14.38 -0.16
C ASN A 151 2.24 12.95 -0.69
N LEU A 152 1.06 12.52 -1.13
CA LEU A 152 0.75 11.15 -1.54
C LEU A 152 0.69 10.96 -3.08
N THR A 153 0.82 12.04 -3.86
CA THR A 153 0.86 12.02 -5.33
C THR A 153 2.26 12.25 -5.90
N ALA A 154 3.30 12.03 -5.11
CA ALA A 154 4.66 12.34 -5.52
C ALA A 154 5.16 11.42 -6.65
N VAL A 155 6.01 11.97 -7.51
CA VAL A 155 6.60 11.27 -8.66
C VAL A 155 8.06 10.90 -8.47
N LYS A 156 8.71 11.48 -7.46
CA LYS A 156 10.11 11.27 -7.11
C LYS A 156 10.21 11.10 -5.60
N TYR A 157 11.16 10.28 -5.17
CA TYR A 157 11.46 10.07 -3.77
C TYR A 157 11.84 11.38 -3.08
N ARG A 158 11.18 11.66 -1.95
CA ARG A 158 11.46 12.79 -1.06
C ARG A 158 10.88 12.50 0.31
N VAL A 159 11.55 12.95 1.36
CA VAL A 159 11.10 12.80 2.76
C VAL A 159 9.63 13.21 2.92
N ASN A 160 8.87 12.39 3.66
CA ASN A 160 7.42 12.53 3.94
C ASN A 160 6.52 12.44 2.69
N LYS A 161 6.99 11.82 1.60
CA LYS A 161 6.22 11.64 0.37
C LYS A 161 5.95 10.17 0.06
N SER A 162 4.90 9.93 -0.73
CA SER A 162 4.55 8.65 -1.33
C SER A 162 3.94 8.88 -2.72
N ASN A 163 3.95 7.86 -3.56
CA ASN A 163 3.21 7.81 -4.82
C ASN A 163 1.85 7.10 -4.72
N ILE A 164 1.41 6.68 -3.53
CA ILE A 164 0.22 5.83 -3.36
C ILE A 164 -1.03 6.36 -4.07
N MET A 165 -1.34 7.66 -3.96
CA MET A 165 -2.51 8.22 -4.62
C MET A 165 -2.35 8.28 -6.15
N LYS A 166 -1.12 8.45 -6.65
CA LYS A 166 -0.87 8.39 -8.10
C LYS A 166 -1.14 7.00 -8.67
N VAL A 167 -0.82 5.96 -7.90
CA VAL A 167 -1.12 4.56 -8.27
C VAL A 167 -2.62 4.28 -8.17
N LEU A 168 -3.25 4.70 -7.08
CA LEU A 168 -4.69 4.50 -6.88
C LEU A 168 -5.54 5.23 -7.93
N ASP A 169 -5.12 6.39 -8.42
CA ASP A 169 -5.81 7.10 -9.52
C ASP A 169 -5.90 6.28 -10.81
N GLN A 170 -4.97 5.34 -11.01
CA GLN A 170 -4.91 4.48 -12.19
C GLN A 170 -5.62 3.14 -11.96
N CYS A 171 -6.04 2.86 -10.73
CA CYS A 171 -6.70 1.61 -10.38
C CYS A 171 -8.18 1.67 -10.80
N PRO A 172 -8.72 0.59 -11.40
CA PRO A 172 -10.14 0.52 -11.72
C PRO A 172 -10.98 0.45 -10.43
N GLY A 173 -12.24 0.88 -10.51
CA GLY A 173 -13.19 0.75 -9.40
C GLY A 173 -13.03 1.74 -8.25
N VAL A 174 -12.03 2.63 -8.31
CA VAL A 174 -11.88 3.78 -7.41
C VAL A 174 -11.86 5.07 -8.21
N VAL A 175 -12.51 6.11 -7.70
CA VAL A 175 -12.53 7.45 -8.30
C VAL A 175 -12.13 8.46 -7.24
N ARG A 176 -11.14 9.30 -7.54
CA ARG A 176 -10.72 10.34 -6.60
C ARG A 176 -11.89 11.27 -6.29
N LYS A 177 -12.16 11.50 -5.01
CA LYS A 177 -13.13 12.51 -4.58
C LYS A 177 -12.56 13.88 -4.96
N MET A 178 -13.28 14.61 -5.79
CA MET A 178 -12.99 16.03 -5.99
C MET A 178 -13.36 16.75 -4.68
N LYS A 179 -12.41 17.48 -4.10
CA LYS A 179 -12.68 18.43 -3.02
C LYS A 179 -13.16 19.74 -3.64
#